data_AF-A0A6L5X671-F1
#
_entry.id   AF-A0A6L5X671-F1
#
_cell.length_a   1.000
_cell.length_b   1.000
_cell.length_c   1.000
_cell.angle_alpha   90.00
_cell.angle_beta   90.00
_cell.angle_gamma   90.00
#
_symmetry.space_group_name_H-M   'P 1'
#
loop_
_entity.id
_entity.type
_entity.pdbx_description
1 polymer ?
#
loop_
_entity_poly.entity_id
_entity_poly.type
_entity_poly.pdbx_seq_one_letter_code
_entity_poly.pdbx_strand_id
1 'polypeptide(L)'
;MDKETFIKMLHAEERPDVTSQWLRNEYFPVIMERYNSEASRKRFGLYQNEQIPANERNLTDVRTRMGVLIEFELARISNELLPELGITDIFWSYVVANRFPDLEIRENSGNRLLRLEIKSLQCIAEEKSANFDTLIKDINPNTDYVIVCLWDWDDAGKEECEWDSAPRLYKIYVFHAYSLAMLRDTYWLNKPPTNLGNGYQGFDIRYAVTVSGGTYSKEQGNYGKLTRIWKEGFDYRPVETPELLDTEREYLLFQKEIVLKGFEILAKRQLRQLGTGTIDPLMYDDQDLGYLLDRSAYAMNVRKNQALRIAAYYRLSNLVVMTEKYKCTVYKEQDGDFEEIAKNEKPKNVVDIINQYEN
;
A
#
# COMPACT_ATOMS: atom_id res chain seq x y z
N MET A 1 12.74 24.15 5.64
CA MET A 1 13.71 23.16 6.14
C MET A 1 15.10 23.74 6.03
N ASP A 2 15.97 23.43 6.99
CA ASP A 2 17.36 23.86 6.98
C ASP A 2 18.20 23.01 6.00
N LYS A 3 19.04 23.66 5.18
CA LYS A 3 19.84 23.01 4.13
C LYS A 3 20.88 22.06 4.74
N GLU A 4 21.49 22.43 5.85
CA GLU A 4 22.53 21.63 6.51
C GLU A 4 21.95 20.30 6.99
N THR A 5 20.76 20.34 7.60
CA THR A 5 20.02 19.14 8.03
C THR A 5 19.73 18.21 6.85
N PHE A 6 19.32 18.75 5.70
CA PHE A 6 19.05 17.99 4.48
C PHE A 6 20.28 17.21 4.00
N ILE A 7 21.44 17.89 3.96
CA ILE A 7 22.70 17.29 3.53
C ILE A 7 23.11 16.17 4.49
N LYS A 8 23.07 16.42 5.82
CA LYS A 8 23.41 15.40 6.82
C LYS A 8 22.58 14.12 6.67
N MET A 9 21.27 14.27 6.45
CA MET A 9 20.37 13.14 6.26
C MET A 9 20.67 12.38 4.97
N LEU A 10 20.89 13.09 3.86
CA LEU A 10 21.19 12.47 2.57
C LEU A 10 22.56 11.78 2.56
N HIS A 11 23.54 12.29 3.30
CA HIS A 11 24.86 11.67 3.44
C HIS A 11 24.90 10.49 4.42
N ALA A 12 23.76 10.14 5.05
CA ALA A 12 23.70 9.13 6.11
C ALA A 12 24.67 9.43 7.28
N GLU A 13 24.84 10.71 7.63
CA GLU A 13 25.64 11.10 8.80
C GLU A 13 24.90 10.89 10.12
N GLU A 14 23.58 10.74 10.04
CA GLU A 14 22.69 10.44 11.16
C GLU A 14 22.41 8.93 11.27
N ARG A 15 21.87 8.52 12.43
CA ARG A 15 21.45 7.13 12.63
C ARG A 15 20.30 6.75 11.68
N PRO A 16 20.19 5.48 11.21
CA PRO A 16 19.19 5.10 10.21
C PRO A 16 17.73 5.25 10.67
N ASP A 17 17.45 5.16 11.99
CA ASP A 17 16.12 5.43 12.55
C ASP A 17 15.75 6.91 12.41
N VAL A 18 16.72 7.80 12.64
CA VAL A 18 16.56 9.25 12.48
C VAL A 18 16.35 9.60 11.00
N THR A 19 17.16 9.05 10.10
CA THR A 19 16.99 9.24 8.66
C THR A 19 15.65 8.71 8.15
N SER A 20 15.20 7.55 8.63
CA SER A 20 13.87 6.99 8.28
C SER A 20 12.74 7.90 8.71
N GLN A 21 12.81 8.45 9.93
CA GLN A 21 11.82 9.38 10.46
C GLN A 21 11.82 10.70 9.69
N TRP A 22 12.99 11.24 9.36
CA TRP A 22 13.10 12.44 8.53
C TRP A 22 12.54 12.23 7.13
N LEU A 23 12.89 11.11 6.47
CA LEU A 23 12.32 10.75 5.17
C LEU A 23 10.79 10.69 5.23
N ARG A 24 10.24 10.07 6.28
CA ARG A 24 8.79 9.87 6.48
C ARG A 24 8.03 11.15 6.80
N ASN A 25 8.59 11.99 7.67
CA ASN A 25 7.86 13.11 8.28
C ASN A 25 8.16 14.46 7.61
N GLU A 26 9.26 14.58 6.87
CA GLU A 26 9.69 15.84 6.26
C GLU A 26 9.87 15.72 4.75
N TYR A 27 10.67 14.74 4.28
CA TYR A 27 11.01 14.65 2.86
C TYR A 27 9.85 14.19 1.98
N PHE A 28 9.35 12.97 2.20
CA PHE A 28 8.32 12.37 1.35
C PHE A 28 6.95 13.06 1.42
N PRO A 29 6.54 13.73 2.52
CA PRO A 29 5.35 14.57 2.49
C PRO A 29 5.41 15.68 1.43
N VAL A 30 6.56 16.36 1.28
CA VAL A 30 6.77 17.39 0.24
C VAL A 30 6.76 16.76 -1.16
N ILE A 31 7.40 15.61 -1.33
CA ILE A 31 7.39 14.89 -2.61
C ILE A 31 5.96 14.45 -2.98
N MET A 32 5.19 13.94 -2.01
CA MET A 32 3.81 13.50 -2.21
C MET A 32 2.89 14.66 -2.58
N GLU A 33 3.04 15.81 -1.93
CA GLU A 33 2.31 17.04 -2.28
C GLU A 33 2.57 17.45 -3.73
N ARG A 34 3.85 17.51 -4.13
CA ARG A 34 4.23 17.83 -5.52
C ARG A 34 3.76 16.80 -6.52
N TYR A 35 3.86 15.50 -6.18
CA TYR A 35 3.35 14.42 -7.03
C TYR A 35 1.85 14.59 -7.26
N ASN A 36 1.11 14.93 -6.21
CA ASN A 36 -0.34 15.07 -6.24
C ASN A 36 -0.82 16.39 -6.87
N SER A 37 0.08 17.32 -7.19
CA SER A 37 -0.27 18.54 -7.91
C SER A 37 -0.77 18.23 -9.33
N GLU A 38 -1.64 19.09 -9.85
CA GLU A 38 -2.12 18.98 -11.23
C GLU A 38 -0.97 18.99 -12.25
N ALA A 39 0.04 19.83 -12.02
CA ALA A 39 1.22 19.92 -12.88
C ALA A 39 1.95 18.58 -13.03
N SER A 40 1.90 17.72 -12.01
CA SER A 40 2.44 16.37 -12.05
C SER A 40 1.44 15.36 -12.62
N ARG A 41 0.25 15.29 -12.02
CA ARG A 41 -0.76 14.27 -12.32
C ARG A 41 -1.24 14.28 -13.76
N LYS A 42 -1.24 15.44 -14.43
CA LYS A 42 -1.64 15.54 -15.85
C LYS A 42 -0.85 14.63 -16.80
N ARG A 43 0.39 14.26 -16.45
CA ARG A 43 1.22 13.33 -17.26
C ARG A 43 0.75 11.87 -17.20
N PHE A 44 -0.08 11.54 -16.22
CA PHE A 44 -0.56 10.18 -15.95
C PHE A 44 -2.08 10.07 -16.05
N GLY A 45 -2.76 11.17 -16.38
CA GLY A 45 -4.21 11.22 -16.52
C GLY A 45 -4.69 10.26 -17.61
N LEU A 46 -5.83 9.64 -17.35
CA LEU A 46 -6.66 9.00 -18.37
C LEU A 46 -7.58 10.06 -18.93
N TYR A 47 -7.59 10.19 -20.25
CA TYR A 47 -8.34 11.23 -20.95
C TYR A 47 -9.40 10.64 -21.86
N GLN A 48 -10.49 11.38 -22.07
CA GLN A 48 -11.46 11.12 -23.13
C GLN A 48 -12.02 9.67 -23.14
N ASN A 49 -12.34 9.16 -21.95
CA ASN A 49 -12.84 7.82 -21.68
C ASN A 49 -11.83 6.70 -21.97
N GLU A 50 -10.53 6.97 -21.90
CA GLU A 50 -9.50 5.92 -21.85
C GLU A 50 -9.83 4.91 -20.74
N GLN A 51 -10.03 3.64 -21.13
CA GLN A 51 -10.46 2.59 -20.21
C GLN A 51 -9.28 1.78 -19.68
N ILE A 52 -9.25 1.57 -18.37
CA ILE A 52 -8.40 0.55 -17.76
C ILE A 52 -9.04 -0.83 -18.03
N PRO A 53 -8.26 -1.86 -18.42
CA PRO A 53 -8.75 -3.21 -18.59
C PRO A 53 -9.46 -3.74 -17.33
N ALA A 54 -10.61 -4.42 -17.49
CA ALA A 54 -11.39 -4.96 -16.36
C ALA A 54 -10.97 -6.38 -15.92
N ASN A 55 -10.09 -7.05 -16.67
CA ASN A 55 -9.62 -8.40 -16.35
C ASN A 55 -8.35 -8.35 -15.47
N GLU A 56 -8.23 -9.28 -14.52
CA GLU A 56 -7.16 -9.25 -13.48
C GLU A 56 -5.74 -9.30 -14.05
N ARG A 57 -5.54 -10.03 -15.15
CA ARG A 57 -4.22 -10.14 -15.77
C ARG A 57 -3.74 -8.79 -16.28
N ASN A 58 -4.57 -8.11 -17.07
CA ASN A 58 -4.23 -6.81 -17.63
C ASN A 58 -4.21 -5.71 -16.55
N LEU A 59 -5.00 -5.85 -15.47
CA LEU A 59 -4.92 -4.97 -14.30
C LEU A 59 -3.55 -5.06 -13.62
N THR A 60 -2.95 -6.26 -13.59
CA THR A 60 -1.60 -6.45 -13.05
C THR A 60 -0.57 -5.69 -13.89
N ASP A 61 -0.67 -5.75 -15.22
CA ASP A 61 0.24 -5.03 -16.12
C ASP A 61 0.13 -3.50 -15.94
N VAL A 62 -1.09 -2.97 -15.79
CA VAL A 62 -1.32 -1.54 -15.50
C VAL A 62 -0.72 -1.16 -14.16
N ARG A 63 -0.90 -1.97 -13.11
CA ARG A 63 -0.32 -1.71 -11.78
C ARG A 63 1.20 -1.70 -11.82
N THR A 64 1.81 -2.65 -12.52
CA THR A 64 3.27 -2.73 -12.71
C THR A 64 3.77 -1.50 -13.46
N ARG A 65 3.12 -1.10 -14.56
CA ARG A 65 3.47 0.11 -15.30
C ARG A 65 3.37 1.37 -14.44
N MET A 66 2.28 1.52 -13.68
CA MET A 66 2.12 2.65 -12.79
C MET A 66 3.15 2.65 -11.66
N GLY A 67 3.58 1.49 -11.17
CA GLY A 67 4.66 1.40 -10.20
C GLY A 67 5.96 2.00 -10.71
N VAL A 68 6.34 1.66 -11.94
CA VAL A 68 7.51 2.22 -12.63
C VAL A 68 7.35 3.72 -12.87
N LEU A 69 6.18 4.17 -13.33
CA LEU A 69 5.94 5.61 -13.57
C LEU A 69 6.00 6.44 -12.28
N ILE A 70 5.49 5.91 -11.15
CA ILE A 70 5.61 6.54 -9.84
C ILE A 70 7.09 6.67 -9.46
N GLU A 71 7.87 5.60 -9.59
CA GLU A 71 9.32 5.63 -9.30
C GLU A 71 10.06 6.72 -10.09
N PHE A 72 9.84 6.80 -11.41
CA PHE A 72 10.41 7.84 -12.26
C PHE A 72 10.01 9.25 -11.81
N GLU A 73 8.75 9.43 -11.45
CA GLU A 73 8.23 10.72 -11.05
C GLU A 73 8.78 11.17 -9.69
N LEU A 74 8.94 10.26 -8.73
CA LEU A 74 9.55 10.56 -7.44
C LEU A 74 10.99 11.05 -7.62
N ALA A 75 11.79 10.37 -8.44
CA ALA A 75 13.16 10.78 -8.73
C ALA A 75 13.21 12.13 -9.47
N ARG A 76 12.29 12.36 -10.43
CA ARG A 76 12.17 13.63 -11.14
C ARG A 76 11.87 14.80 -10.19
N ILE A 77 10.84 14.67 -9.35
CA ILE A 77 10.45 15.70 -8.37
C ILE A 77 11.58 15.95 -7.37
N SER A 78 12.27 14.89 -6.94
CA SER A 78 13.41 15.00 -6.02
C SER A 78 14.55 15.81 -6.64
N ASN A 79 14.86 15.59 -7.92
CA ASN A 79 15.87 16.33 -8.67
C ASN A 79 15.47 17.78 -8.99
N GLU A 80 14.17 18.13 -8.95
CA GLU A 80 13.71 19.52 -9.01
C GLU A 80 13.81 20.21 -7.65
N LEU A 81 13.48 19.49 -6.57
CA LEU A 81 13.48 20.02 -5.21
C LEU A 81 14.90 20.36 -4.71
N LEU A 82 15.91 19.53 -5.02
CA LEU A 82 17.28 19.72 -4.52
C LEU A 82 17.88 21.09 -4.93
N PRO A 83 17.86 21.50 -6.22
CA PRO A 83 18.33 22.83 -6.64
C PRO A 83 17.56 23.98 -6.00
N GLU A 84 16.25 23.86 -5.78
CA GLU A 84 15.44 24.89 -5.11
C GLU A 84 15.90 25.12 -3.66
N LEU A 85 16.42 24.08 -3.01
CA LEU A 85 17.04 24.14 -1.68
C LEU A 85 18.52 24.58 -1.72
N GLY A 86 19.03 24.93 -2.90
CA GLY A 86 20.43 25.30 -3.12
C GLY A 86 21.40 24.12 -3.03
N ILE A 87 20.93 22.89 -3.19
CA ILE A 87 21.73 21.66 -3.24
C ILE A 87 21.90 21.28 -4.72
N THR A 88 23.13 21.36 -5.23
CA THR A 88 23.44 21.20 -6.67
C THR A 88 24.47 20.11 -6.94
N ASP A 89 24.99 19.51 -5.87
CA ASP A 89 26.01 18.48 -5.86
C ASP A 89 25.47 17.08 -5.54
N ILE A 90 24.20 16.97 -5.14
CA ILE A 90 23.49 15.72 -4.85
C ILE A 90 22.33 15.55 -5.85
N PHE A 91 22.10 14.31 -6.31
CA PHE A 91 21.00 13.98 -7.21
C PHE A 91 20.49 12.54 -7.02
N TRP A 92 19.27 12.29 -7.47
CA TRP A 92 18.65 10.97 -7.52
C TRP A 92 18.90 10.33 -8.90
N SER A 93 19.27 9.06 -8.90
CA SER A 93 19.64 8.29 -10.09
C SER A 93 18.96 6.92 -10.12
N TYR A 94 18.74 6.40 -11.33
CA TYR A 94 18.09 5.11 -11.57
C TYR A 94 19.11 3.97 -11.66
N VAL A 95 18.79 2.83 -11.07
CA VAL A 95 19.59 1.61 -11.23
C VAL A 95 19.08 0.82 -12.43
N VAL A 96 19.81 0.90 -13.54
CA VAL A 96 19.42 0.28 -14.82
C VAL A 96 19.49 -1.26 -14.79
N ALA A 97 20.23 -1.84 -13.84
CA ALA A 97 20.52 -3.28 -13.81
C ALA A 97 19.34 -4.17 -13.33
N ASN A 98 18.12 -3.63 -13.17
CA ASN A 98 16.92 -4.32 -12.69
C ASN A 98 17.21 -5.25 -11.49
N ARG A 99 17.88 -4.67 -10.48
CA ARG A 99 18.27 -5.32 -9.23
C ARG A 99 18.18 -4.27 -8.13
N PHE A 100 17.97 -4.71 -6.90
CA PHE A 100 17.99 -3.83 -5.74
C PHE A 100 19.26 -2.95 -5.70
N PRO A 101 19.13 -1.64 -5.40
CA PRO A 101 17.87 -0.89 -5.21
C PRO A 101 17.31 -0.38 -6.55
N ASP A 102 16.09 0.14 -6.57
CA ASP A 102 15.54 0.84 -7.74
C ASP A 102 16.20 2.21 -7.97
N LEU A 103 16.40 2.98 -6.89
CA LEU A 103 16.98 4.33 -6.92
C LEU A 103 18.22 4.46 -6.03
N GLU A 104 19.16 5.31 -6.45
CA GLU A 104 20.33 5.69 -5.66
C GLU A 104 20.48 7.20 -5.60
N ILE A 105 20.74 7.72 -4.40
CA ILE A 105 21.12 9.13 -4.19
C ILE A 105 22.64 9.21 -4.29
N ARG A 106 23.15 10.17 -5.07
CA ARG A 106 24.56 10.29 -5.41
C ARG A 106 25.05 11.71 -5.35
N GLU A 107 26.35 11.86 -5.15
CA GLU A 107 27.07 13.09 -5.42
C GLU A 107 27.46 13.20 -6.90
N ASN A 108 27.80 14.40 -7.37
CA ASN A 108 28.40 14.65 -8.70
C ASN A 108 29.72 13.88 -8.94
N SER A 109 30.40 13.46 -7.87
CA SER A 109 31.57 12.58 -7.92
C SER A 109 31.22 11.15 -8.37
N GLY A 110 29.94 10.79 -8.38
CA GLY A 110 29.45 9.43 -8.55
C GLY A 110 29.41 8.63 -7.25
N ASN A 111 29.85 9.19 -6.11
CA ASN A 111 29.72 8.52 -4.82
C ASN A 111 28.25 8.28 -4.49
N ARG A 112 27.98 7.10 -3.92
CA ARG A 112 26.64 6.72 -3.49
C ARG A 112 26.43 7.10 -2.03
N LEU A 113 25.31 7.74 -1.76
CA LEU A 113 24.90 8.15 -0.42
C LEU A 113 23.83 7.21 0.14
N LEU A 114 22.60 7.27 -0.40
CA LEU A 114 21.49 6.39 -0.02
C LEU A 114 21.06 5.47 -1.17
N ARG A 115 20.39 4.37 -0.80
CA ARG A 115 19.73 3.42 -1.70
C ARG A 115 18.27 3.25 -1.32
N LEU A 116 17.39 3.31 -2.31
CA LEU A 116 15.95 3.28 -2.08
C LEU A 116 15.31 2.26 -3.02
N GLU A 117 14.65 1.27 -2.44
CA GLU A 117 13.76 0.37 -3.18
C GLU A 117 12.36 0.96 -3.18
N ILE A 118 11.74 1.10 -4.35
CA ILE A 118 10.40 1.67 -4.50
C ILE A 118 9.40 0.55 -4.77
N LYS A 119 8.37 0.49 -3.94
CA LYS A 119 7.24 -0.44 -4.12
C LYS A 119 5.95 0.34 -4.21
N SER A 120 5.12 0.00 -5.18
CA SER A 120 3.85 0.67 -5.40
C SER A 120 2.69 -0.28 -5.16
N LEU A 121 1.74 0.14 -4.33
CA LEU A 121 0.55 -0.63 -3.97
C LEU A 121 -0.70 0.15 -4.34
N GLN A 122 -1.54 -0.45 -5.19
CA GLN A 122 -2.87 0.09 -5.44
C GLN A 122 -3.78 -0.17 -4.22
N CYS A 123 -4.50 0.85 -3.75
CA CYS A 123 -5.38 0.76 -2.58
C CYS A 123 -6.44 -0.36 -2.73
N ILE A 124 -7.17 -0.37 -3.84
CA ILE A 124 -8.30 -1.29 -4.07
C ILE A 124 -7.90 -2.66 -4.62
N ALA A 125 -6.60 -2.96 -4.78
CA ALA A 125 -6.18 -4.28 -5.25
C ALA A 125 -6.57 -5.38 -4.25
N GLU A 126 -7.29 -6.42 -4.74
CA GLU A 126 -7.66 -7.61 -3.97
C GLU A 126 -6.40 -8.35 -3.48
N GLU A 127 -5.38 -8.42 -4.34
CA GLU A 127 -4.08 -8.96 -4.01
C GLU A 127 -3.00 -7.90 -4.21
N LYS A 128 -2.52 -7.35 -3.09
CA LYS A 128 -1.37 -6.45 -3.04
C LYS A 128 -0.09 -7.28 -3.18
N SER A 129 0.39 -7.43 -4.42
CA SER A 129 1.48 -8.32 -4.84
C SER A 129 2.85 -7.62 -4.94
N ALA A 130 3.16 -6.67 -4.05
CA ALA A 130 4.51 -6.14 -3.95
C ALA A 130 5.37 -7.00 -3.01
N ASN A 131 6.57 -7.34 -3.46
CA ASN A 131 7.54 -8.14 -2.73
C ASN A 131 8.80 -7.33 -2.47
N PHE A 132 9.36 -7.48 -1.28
CA PHE A 132 10.72 -7.11 -0.90
C PHE A 132 11.47 -8.41 -0.58
N ASP A 133 12.06 -9.01 -1.62
CA ASP A 133 12.74 -10.31 -1.57
C ASP A 133 14.27 -10.18 -1.59
N THR A 134 14.81 -8.97 -1.51
CA THR A 134 16.25 -8.72 -1.36
C THR A 134 16.79 -9.40 -0.11
N LEU A 135 17.80 -10.24 -0.27
CA LEU A 135 18.43 -10.95 0.85
C LEU A 135 19.20 -9.97 1.74
N ILE A 136 19.24 -10.24 3.05
CA ILE A 136 19.93 -9.38 4.04
C ILE A 136 21.37 -9.06 3.64
N LYS A 137 22.09 -10.03 3.06
CA LYS A 137 23.49 -9.85 2.62
C LYS A 137 23.69 -8.77 1.55
N ASP A 138 22.64 -8.40 0.81
CA ASP A 138 22.70 -7.42 -0.27
C ASP A 138 22.27 -6.01 0.19
N ILE A 139 21.85 -5.90 1.46
CA ILE A 139 21.34 -4.68 2.10
C ILE A 139 22.42 -4.08 3.00
N ASN A 140 22.63 -2.77 2.87
CA ASN A 140 23.50 -2.00 3.76
C ASN A 140 22.67 -1.44 4.93
N PRO A 141 22.99 -1.80 6.19
CA PRO A 141 22.24 -1.38 7.37
C PRO A 141 22.33 0.12 7.71
N ASN A 142 23.13 0.90 6.98
CA ASN A 142 23.29 2.33 7.25
C ASN A 142 22.63 3.23 6.20
N THR A 143 22.40 2.73 4.99
CA THR A 143 22.08 3.60 3.84
C THR A 143 20.90 3.13 3.00
N ASP A 144 20.26 2.02 3.36
CA ASP A 144 19.25 1.40 2.53
C ASP A 144 17.85 1.47 3.14
N TYR A 145 16.89 1.89 2.33
CA TYR A 145 15.50 2.03 2.73
C TYR A 145 14.55 1.42 1.70
N VAL A 146 13.38 0.98 2.17
CA VAL A 146 12.26 0.55 1.33
C VAL A 146 11.15 1.58 1.44
N ILE A 147 10.75 2.11 0.29
CA ILE A 147 9.72 3.14 0.16
C ILE A 147 8.48 2.48 -0.44
N VAL A 148 7.34 2.58 0.24
CA VAL A 148 6.09 2.00 -0.25
C VAL A 148 5.08 3.10 -0.54
N CYS A 149 4.75 3.28 -1.82
CA CYS A 149 3.78 4.25 -2.31
C CYS A 149 2.39 3.62 -2.41
N LEU A 150 1.47 4.09 -1.57
CA LEU A 150 0.06 3.70 -1.62
C LEU A 150 -0.71 4.66 -2.54
N TRP A 151 -1.28 4.13 -3.61
CA TRP A 151 -1.88 4.94 -4.68
C TRP A 151 -3.21 4.38 -5.16
N ASP A 152 -4.05 5.22 -5.76
CA ASP A 152 -5.18 4.78 -6.58
C ASP A 152 -5.57 5.85 -7.60
N TRP A 153 -6.52 5.51 -8.48
CA TRP A 153 -7.12 6.46 -9.41
C TRP A 153 -8.07 7.40 -8.69
N ASP A 154 -7.92 8.70 -8.94
CA ASP A 154 -8.71 9.77 -8.34
C ASP A 154 -9.16 10.74 -9.44
N ASP A 155 -10.42 11.14 -9.40
CA ASP A 155 -11.06 12.03 -10.38
C ASP A 155 -11.02 13.51 -9.95
N ALA A 156 -10.59 13.78 -8.73
CA ALA A 156 -10.47 15.13 -8.17
C ALA A 156 -9.12 15.80 -8.49
N GLY A 157 -9.04 17.11 -8.19
CA GLY A 157 -7.80 17.90 -8.23
C GLY A 157 -7.37 18.33 -9.63
N LYS A 158 -8.33 18.48 -10.55
CA LYS A 158 -8.17 19.13 -11.85
C LYS A 158 -8.74 20.54 -11.80
N GLU A 159 -7.96 21.53 -12.21
CA GLU A 159 -8.40 22.91 -12.37
C GLU A 159 -8.22 23.36 -13.83
N GLU A 160 -7.09 23.05 -14.44
CA GLU A 160 -6.75 23.42 -15.82
C GLU A 160 -6.88 22.26 -16.83
N CYS A 161 -6.71 21.01 -16.38
CA CYS A 161 -6.62 19.82 -17.23
C CYS A 161 -7.80 18.87 -17.02
N GLU A 162 -8.56 18.59 -18.08
CA GLU A 162 -9.73 17.71 -18.03
C GLU A 162 -9.39 16.23 -18.19
N TRP A 163 -8.75 15.61 -17.18
CA TRP A 163 -8.68 14.15 -17.11
C TRP A 163 -9.95 13.55 -16.50
N ASP A 164 -10.23 12.28 -16.84
CA ASP A 164 -11.31 11.51 -16.22
C ASP A 164 -10.85 10.95 -14.87
N SER A 165 -9.60 10.49 -14.81
CA SER A 165 -8.93 10.11 -13.57
C SER A 165 -7.42 10.20 -13.72
N ALA A 166 -6.73 10.44 -12.61
CA ALA A 166 -5.27 10.44 -12.56
C ALA A 166 -4.80 9.75 -11.27
N PRO A 167 -3.64 9.09 -11.26
CA PRO A 167 -3.12 8.48 -10.05
C PRO A 167 -2.89 9.53 -8.97
N ARG A 168 -3.22 9.16 -7.73
CA ARG A 168 -2.96 9.96 -6.54
C ARG A 168 -2.23 9.10 -5.52
N LEU A 169 -1.18 9.65 -4.92
CA LEU A 169 -0.53 9.08 -3.75
C LEU A 169 -1.34 9.45 -2.50
N TYR A 170 -1.79 8.44 -1.76
CA TYR A 170 -2.49 8.62 -0.49
C TYR A 170 -1.53 8.62 0.70
N LYS A 171 -0.46 7.83 0.62
CA LYS A 171 0.59 7.77 1.65
C LYS A 171 1.87 7.19 1.07
N ILE A 172 3.01 7.60 1.62
CA ILE A 172 4.32 7.00 1.39
C ILE A 172 4.83 6.48 2.73
N TYR A 173 5.15 5.19 2.79
CA TYR A 173 5.75 4.55 3.97
C TYR A 173 7.26 4.40 3.74
N VAL A 174 8.04 4.55 4.80
CA VAL A 174 9.50 4.44 4.77
C VAL A 174 9.96 3.46 5.82
N PHE A 175 10.64 2.40 5.38
CA PHE A 175 11.20 1.37 6.24
C PHE A 175 12.72 1.34 6.11
N HIS A 176 13.41 1.19 7.24
CA HIS A 176 14.82 0.81 7.21
C HIS A 176 14.94 -0.61 6.63
N ALA A 177 15.63 -0.76 5.50
CA ALA A 177 15.57 -1.98 4.69
C ALA A 177 16.12 -3.20 5.45
N TYR A 178 17.20 -3.01 6.21
CA TYR A 178 17.81 -4.10 6.97
C TYR A 178 16.90 -4.57 8.10
N SER A 179 16.32 -3.64 8.86
CA SER A 179 15.35 -3.98 9.92
C SER A 179 14.11 -4.68 9.37
N LEU A 180 13.59 -4.22 8.22
CA LEU A 180 12.45 -4.85 7.56
C LEU A 180 12.79 -6.29 7.10
N ALA A 181 13.99 -6.49 6.58
CA ALA A 181 14.51 -7.80 6.20
C ALA A 181 14.71 -8.73 7.41
N MET A 182 15.18 -8.21 8.56
CA MET A 182 15.29 -8.97 9.81
C MET A 182 13.92 -9.45 10.32
N LEU A 183 12.91 -8.58 10.30
CA LEU A 183 11.53 -8.98 10.64
C LEU A 183 11.02 -10.06 9.68
N ARG A 184 11.18 -9.84 8.37
CA ARG A 184 10.77 -10.78 7.32
C ARG A 184 11.41 -12.13 7.50
N ASP A 185 12.74 -12.18 7.63
CA ASP A 185 13.50 -13.43 7.68
C ASP A 185 13.19 -14.18 8.98
N THR A 186 13.09 -13.46 10.12
CA THR A 186 12.68 -14.07 11.40
C THR A 186 11.30 -14.70 11.31
N TYR A 187 10.31 -13.97 10.78
CA TYR A 187 8.94 -14.47 10.68
C TYR A 187 8.82 -15.61 9.66
N TRP A 188 9.41 -15.44 8.48
CA TRP A 188 9.36 -16.42 7.41
C TRP A 188 10.00 -17.74 7.84
N LEU A 189 11.25 -17.71 8.34
CA LEU A 189 11.98 -18.91 8.78
C LEU A 189 11.27 -19.69 9.89
N ASN A 190 10.55 -19.01 10.78
CA ASN A 190 9.81 -19.63 11.88
C ASN A 190 8.35 -19.94 11.54
N LYS A 191 7.95 -19.80 10.27
CA LYS A 191 6.60 -20.12 9.79
C LYS A 191 6.62 -20.93 8.48
N PRO A 192 7.18 -22.16 8.50
CA PRO A 192 7.27 -22.97 7.30
C PRO A 192 5.87 -23.30 6.74
N PRO A 193 5.67 -23.25 5.41
CA PRO A 193 4.44 -23.69 4.78
C PRO A 193 4.07 -25.13 5.17
N THR A 194 2.80 -25.38 5.48
CA THR A 194 2.31 -26.70 5.93
C THR A 194 2.49 -27.80 4.87
N ASN A 195 2.52 -27.42 3.60
CA ASN A 195 2.72 -28.33 2.47
C ASN A 195 4.18 -28.79 2.29
N LEU A 196 5.14 -28.27 3.09
CA LEU A 196 6.51 -28.77 3.07
C LEU A 196 6.66 -30.11 3.81
N GLY A 197 5.71 -30.51 4.66
CA GLY A 197 5.82 -31.73 5.46
C GLY A 197 7.06 -31.69 6.37
N ASN A 198 7.96 -32.67 6.24
CA ASN A 198 9.28 -32.69 6.91
C ASN A 198 10.36 -31.87 6.18
N GLY A 199 9.94 -30.97 5.29
CA GLY A 199 10.79 -30.11 4.49
C GLY A 199 11.44 -28.99 5.29
N TYR A 200 12.28 -28.23 4.61
CA TYR A 200 13.03 -27.10 5.19
C TYR A 200 12.77 -25.82 4.40
N GLN A 201 13.02 -24.68 5.02
CA GLN A 201 13.12 -23.40 4.35
C GLN A 201 14.37 -22.69 4.86
N GLY A 202 14.99 -21.89 4.00
CA GLY A 202 16.25 -21.22 4.34
C GLY A 202 16.75 -20.35 3.20
N PHE A 203 18.04 -20.10 3.20
CA PHE A 203 18.70 -19.28 2.20
C PHE A 203 19.84 -20.05 1.56
N ASP A 204 19.96 -19.95 0.24
CA ASP A 204 21.23 -20.19 -0.45
C ASP A 204 21.95 -18.85 -0.72
N ILE A 205 23.06 -18.87 -1.46
CA ILE A 205 23.83 -17.67 -1.78
C ILE A 205 23.12 -16.68 -2.72
N ARG A 206 22.00 -17.06 -3.33
CA ARG A 206 21.25 -16.27 -4.32
C ARG A 206 19.80 -16.03 -3.93
N TYR A 207 19.14 -16.95 -3.26
CA TYR A 207 17.70 -16.98 -3.08
C TYR A 207 17.27 -17.51 -1.70
N ALA A 208 16.07 -17.12 -1.30
CA ALA A 208 15.27 -17.89 -0.36
C ALA A 208 14.85 -19.21 -1.02
N VAL A 209 15.00 -20.32 -0.31
CA VAL A 209 14.78 -21.67 -0.81
C VAL A 209 13.82 -22.44 0.10
N THR A 210 12.98 -23.26 -0.52
CA THR A 210 12.17 -24.27 0.16
C THR A 210 12.58 -25.67 -0.32
N VAL A 211 12.50 -26.64 0.58
CA VAL A 211 12.87 -28.03 0.34
C VAL A 211 11.67 -28.91 0.65
N SER A 212 11.20 -29.67 -0.34
CA SER A 212 10.14 -30.67 -0.14
C SER A 212 10.57 -31.98 -0.78
N GLY A 213 10.52 -33.07 -0.01
CA GLY A 213 10.97 -34.40 -0.48
C GLY A 213 12.42 -34.42 -0.98
N GLY A 214 13.31 -33.59 -0.41
CA GLY A 214 14.71 -33.45 -0.85
C GLY A 214 14.92 -32.59 -2.11
N THR A 215 13.86 -32.05 -2.71
CA THR A 215 13.96 -31.15 -3.87
C THR A 215 14.06 -29.70 -3.41
N TYR A 216 15.15 -29.03 -3.76
CA TYR A 216 15.35 -27.61 -3.50
C TYR A 216 14.68 -26.77 -4.59
N SER A 217 13.92 -25.77 -4.20
CA SER A 217 13.27 -24.83 -5.11
C SER A 217 13.43 -23.42 -4.60
N LYS A 218 13.62 -22.47 -5.53
CA LYS A 218 13.52 -21.04 -5.20
C LYS A 218 12.11 -20.78 -4.66
N GLU A 219 12.02 -20.09 -3.54
CA GLU A 219 10.73 -19.68 -2.99
C GLU A 219 10.09 -18.63 -3.91
N GLN A 220 8.86 -18.90 -4.38
CA GLN A 220 8.16 -18.05 -5.35
C GLN A 220 6.88 -17.40 -4.79
N GLY A 221 6.46 -17.79 -3.58
CA GLY A 221 5.12 -17.48 -3.09
C GLY A 221 5.09 -16.44 -1.97
N ASN A 222 5.77 -16.71 -0.86
CA ASN A 222 5.54 -15.98 0.39
C ASN A 222 6.69 -15.09 0.82
N TYR A 223 7.92 -15.41 0.41
CA TYR A 223 9.09 -14.64 0.83
C TYR A 223 9.02 -13.20 0.30
N GLY A 224 9.14 -12.24 1.21
CA GLY A 224 9.18 -10.83 0.86
C GLY A 224 7.84 -10.17 0.60
N LYS A 225 6.71 -10.88 0.56
CA LYS A 225 5.41 -10.25 0.32
C LYS A 225 5.12 -9.20 1.40
N LEU A 226 5.08 -7.92 1.01
CA LEU A 226 5.06 -6.80 1.95
C LEU A 226 3.91 -6.88 2.96
N THR A 227 2.77 -7.42 2.56
CA THR A 227 1.59 -7.59 3.44
C THR A 227 1.74 -8.71 4.47
N ARG A 228 2.85 -9.48 4.47
CA ARG A 228 3.06 -10.67 5.28
C ARG A 228 4.46 -10.77 5.92
N ILE A 229 5.20 -9.66 5.97
CA ILE A 229 6.55 -9.61 6.53
C ILE A 229 6.57 -9.91 8.02
N TRP A 230 5.61 -9.37 8.78
CA TRP A 230 5.60 -9.47 10.24
C TRP A 230 4.19 -9.56 10.81
N LYS A 231 4.09 -10.04 12.05
CA LYS A 231 2.85 -10.05 12.83
C LYS A 231 3.16 -9.63 14.26
N GLU A 232 2.34 -8.71 14.78
CA GLU A 232 2.39 -8.30 16.19
C GLU A 232 2.23 -9.51 17.13
N GLY A 233 3.04 -9.55 18.19
CA GLY A 233 3.02 -10.62 19.19
C GLY A 233 3.57 -11.97 18.70
N PHE A 234 4.40 -11.99 17.65
CA PHE A 234 5.07 -13.22 17.23
C PHE A 234 6.13 -13.67 18.25
N ASP A 235 6.20 -14.98 18.50
CA ASP A 235 7.01 -15.57 19.60
C ASP A 235 8.53 -15.39 19.41
N TYR A 236 9.00 -15.38 18.17
CA TYR A 236 10.41 -15.21 17.85
C TYR A 236 10.67 -13.77 17.43
N ARG A 237 11.72 -13.14 17.95
CA ARG A 237 12.06 -11.74 17.63
C ARG A 237 13.54 -11.59 17.28
N PRO A 238 13.88 -10.74 16.30
CA PRO A 238 15.27 -10.35 16.09
C PRO A 238 15.76 -9.46 17.25
N VAL A 239 17.08 -9.24 17.32
CA VAL A 239 17.68 -8.35 18.34
C VAL A 239 17.10 -6.94 18.19
N GLU A 240 16.60 -6.40 19.30
CA GLU A 240 15.97 -5.09 19.30
C GLU A 240 17.01 -3.97 19.18
N THR A 241 16.82 -3.11 18.19
CA THR A 241 17.58 -1.88 17.97
C THR A 241 16.59 -0.73 17.75
N PRO A 242 16.99 0.54 17.92
CA PRO A 242 16.12 1.68 17.63
C PRO A 242 15.50 1.64 16.23
N GLU A 243 16.29 1.24 15.22
CA GLU A 243 15.87 1.12 13.82
C GLU A 243 14.85 -0.01 13.63
N LEU A 244 15.03 -1.14 14.32
CA LEU A 244 14.07 -2.25 14.30
C LEU A 244 12.72 -1.82 14.90
N LEU A 245 12.74 -1.20 16.08
CA LEU A 245 11.52 -0.78 16.78
C LEU A 245 10.75 0.29 15.99
N ASP A 246 11.44 1.25 15.38
CA ASP A 246 10.82 2.23 14.49
C ASP A 246 10.20 1.57 13.25
N THR A 247 10.93 0.64 12.63
CA THR A 247 10.47 -0.09 11.44
C THR A 247 9.27 -0.98 11.74
N GLU A 248 9.27 -1.72 12.85
CA GLU A 248 8.15 -2.56 13.26
C GLU A 248 6.89 -1.72 13.51
N ARG A 249 7.02 -0.61 14.24
CA ARG A 249 5.91 0.31 14.50
C ARG A 249 5.31 0.83 13.20
N GLU A 250 6.15 1.32 12.28
CA GLU A 250 5.69 1.79 10.97
C GLU A 250 5.04 0.67 10.16
N TYR A 251 5.60 -0.54 10.22
CA TYR A 251 5.09 -1.69 9.48
C TYR A 251 3.69 -2.11 9.95
N LEU A 252 3.44 -2.10 11.26
CA LEU A 252 2.13 -2.41 11.83
C LEU A 252 1.09 -1.33 11.47
N LEU A 253 1.48 -0.06 11.41
CA LEU A 253 0.63 1.02 10.89
C LEU A 253 0.30 0.80 9.42
N PHE A 254 1.33 0.53 8.59
CA PHE A 254 1.18 0.18 7.18
C PHE A 254 0.17 -0.94 6.96
N GLN A 255 0.26 -2.06 7.69
CA GLN A 255 -0.66 -3.19 7.54
C GLN A 255 -2.13 -2.79 7.76
N LYS A 256 -2.41 -1.95 8.75
CA LYS A 256 -3.77 -1.49 9.07
C LYS A 256 -4.27 -0.49 8.03
N GLU A 257 -3.47 0.51 7.70
CA GLU A 257 -3.87 1.64 6.89
C GLU A 257 -4.09 1.29 5.41
N ILE A 258 -3.29 0.38 4.82
CA ILE A 258 -3.48 -0.02 3.42
C ILE A 258 -4.83 -0.72 3.19
N VAL A 259 -5.35 -1.42 4.20
CA VAL A 259 -6.65 -2.09 4.12
C VAL A 259 -7.75 -1.04 4.23
N LEU A 260 -7.68 -0.20 5.27
CA LEU A 260 -8.64 0.87 5.55
C LEU A 260 -8.79 1.85 4.38
N LYS A 261 -7.68 2.26 3.76
CA LYS A 261 -7.72 3.20 2.64
C LYS A 261 -8.43 2.62 1.41
N GLY A 262 -8.17 1.35 1.08
CA GLY A 262 -8.89 0.69 -0.01
C GLY A 262 -10.37 0.48 0.29
N PHE A 263 -10.72 0.17 1.55
CA PHE A 263 -12.12 0.11 1.99
C PHE A 263 -12.81 1.48 1.85
N GLU A 264 -12.18 2.56 2.31
CA GLU A 264 -12.69 3.93 2.19
C GLU A 264 -12.99 4.30 0.73
N ILE A 265 -12.03 4.06 -0.17
CA ILE A 265 -12.19 4.38 -1.59
C ILE A 265 -13.34 3.59 -2.20
N LEU A 266 -13.41 2.28 -1.95
CA LEU A 266 -14.48 1.43 -2.48
C LEU A 266 -15.85 1.84 -1.94
N ALA A 267 -15.98 1.96 -0.62
CA ALA A 267 -17.23 2.32 0.04
C ALA A 267 -17.74 3.68 -0.45
N LYS A 268 -16.91 4.72 -0.42
CA LYS A 268 -17.33 6.07 -0.85
C LYS A 268 -17.70 6.12 -2.33
N ARG A 269 -16.92 5.46 -3.19
CA ARG A 269 -17.21 5.41 -4.63
C ARG A 269 -18.55 4.73 -4.91
N GLN A 270 -18.86 3.65 -4.21
CA GLN A 270 -20.10 2.89 -4.43
C GLN A 270 -21.31 3.55 -3.79
N LEU A 271 -21.17 4.16 -2.61
CA LEU A 271 -22.23 4.96 -2.00
C LEU A 271 -22.68 6.12 -2.90
N ARG A 272 -21.74 6.80 -3.57
CA ARG A 272 -22.06 7.85 -4.55
C ARG A 272 -22.82 7.35 -5.79
N GLN A 273 -22.79 6.04 -6.07
CA GLN A 273 -23.60 5.45 -7.15
C GLN A 273 -25.00 5.07 -6.66
N LEU A 274 -25.19 4.92 -5.34
CA LEU A 274 -26.45 4.51 -4.72
C LEU A 274 -27.28 5.69 -4.21
N GLY A 275 -26.71 6.90 -4.15
CA GLY A 275 -27.45 8.09 -3.73
C GLY A 275 -26.64 9.38 -3.89
N THR A 276 -27.27 10.50 -3.57
CA THR A 276 -26.75 11.86 -3.81
C THR A 276 -26.51 12.66 -2.52
N GLY A 277 -26.79 12.05 -1.35
CA GLY A 277 -26.60 12.66 -0.05
C GLY A 277 -25.13 12.84 0.38
N THR A 278 -24.95 13.27 1.63
CA THR A 278 -23.64 13.33 2.28
C THR A 278 -23.22 11.95 2.76
N ILE A 279 -21.94 11.63 2.65
CA ILE A 279 -21.39 10.41 3.24
C ILE A 279 -20.95 10.71 4.67
N ASP A 280 -21.60 10.08 5.64
CA ASP A 280 -21.31 10.20 7.06
C ASP A 280 -20.58 8.97 7.61
N PRO A 281 -19.82 9.10 8.72
CA PRO A 281 -19.27 7.94 9.42
C PRO A 281 -20.37 7.02 9.98
N LEU A 282 -20.19 5.71 9.82
CA LEU A 282 -21.07 4.70 10.40
C LEU A 282 -20.55 4.33 11.80
N MET A 283 -21.12 4.94 12.84
CA MET A 283 -20.74 4.72 14.23
C MET A 283 -21.67 3.72 14.91
N TYR A 284 -21.15 2.67 15.55
CA TYR A 284 -21.98 1.74 16.33
C TYR A 284 -21.23 1.26 17.57
N ASP A 285 -21.87 1.35 18.74
CA ASP A 285 -21.24 1.08 20.04
C ASP A 285 -19.88 1.83 20.22
N ASP A 286 -19.86 3.13 19.88
CA ASP A 286 -18.67 4.01 19.88
C ASP A 286 -17.51 3.55 18.97
N GLN A 287 -17.77 2.63 18.03
CA GLN A 287 -16.79 2.18 17.03
C GLN A 287 -17.12 2.76 15.66
N ASP A 288 -16.10 3.28 14.97
CA ASP A 288 -16.18 3.59 13.54
C ASP A 288 -16.11 2.28 12.75
N LEU A 289 -17.22 1.93 12.11
CA LEU A 289 -17.36 0.70 11.34
C LEU A 289 -17.32 0.96 9.83
N GLY A 290 -17.42 2.21 9.38
CA GLY A 290 -17.40 2.55 7.96
C GLY A 290 -18.19 3.79 7.59
N TYR A 291 -19.00 3.68 6.53
CA TYR A 291 -19.61 4.83 5.87
C TYR A 291 -21.10 4.61 5.57
N LEU A 292 -21.89 5.67 5.70
CA LEU A 292 -23.33 5.69 5.48
C LEU A 292 -23.67 6.80 4.48
N LEU A 293 -24.56 6.54 3.54
CA LEU A 293 -25.22 7.56 2.72
C LEU A 293 -26.68 7.17 2.55
N ASP A 294 -27.59 8.09 2.89
CA ASP A 294 -29.03 7.86 2.89
C ASP A 294 -29.42 6.59 3.67
N ARG A 295 -30.00 5.59 3.01
CA ARG A 295 -30.36 4.29 3.59
C ARG A 295 -29.40 3.16 3.20
N SER A 296 -28.20 3.50 2.72
CA SER A 296 -27.19 2.54 2.28
C SER A 296 -25.91 2.70 3.10
N ALA A 297 -25.37 1.61 3.62
CA ALA A 297 -24.12 1.66 4.39
C ALA A 297 -23.10 0.60 3.97
N TYR A 298 -21.84 0.91 4.20
CA TYR A 298 -20.71 0.00 4.06
C TYR A 298 -20.00 -0.12 5.41
N ALA A 299 -19.77 -1.36 5.86
CA ALA A 299 -19.07 -1.66 7.09
C ALA A 299 -17.92 -2.65 6.87
N MET A 300 -16.86 -2.58 7.66
CA MET A 300 -15.71 -3.48 7.54
C MET A 300 -15.65 -4.50 8.69
N ASN A 301 -15.42 -5.78 8.35
CA ASN A 301 -15.21 -6.90 9.28
C ASN A 301 -16.30 -7.11 10.35
N VAL A 302 -17.54 -6.72 10.05
CA VAL A 302 -18.68 -6.89 10.95
C VAL A 302 -19.26 -8.31 10.87
N ARG A 303 -19.63 -8.90 12.01
CA ARG A 303 -20.30 -10.22 12.05
C ARG A 303 -21.78 -10.10 11.69
N LYS A 304 -22.38 -11.15 11.12
CA LYS A 304 -23.80 -11.17 10.70
C LYS A 304 -24.78 -10.60 11.73
N ASN A 305 -24.77 -11.09 12.97
CA ASN A 305 -25.70 -10.61 14.00
C ASN A 305 -25.50 -9.12 14.35
N GLN A 306 -24.27 -8.60 14.24
CA GLN A 306 -24.01 -7.19 14.42
C GLN A 306 -24.47 -6.38 13.19
N ALA A 307 -24.26 -6.89 11.98
CA ALA A 307 -24.74 -6.27 10.74
C ALA A 307 -26.26 -6.08 10.75
N LEU A 308 -27.03 -7.10 11.16
CA LEU A 308 -28.49 -7.01 11.28
C LEU A 308 -28.92 -5.94 12.30
N ARG A 309 -28.22 -5.83 13.44
CA ARG A 309 -28.51 -4.79 14.45
C ARG A 309 -28.19 -3.38 13.96
N ILE A 310 -27.08 -3.22 13.23
CA ILE A 310 -26.71 -1.95 12.60
C ILE A 310 -27.78 -1.52 11.58
N ALA A 311 -28.20 -2.46 10.73
CA ALA A 311 -29.23 -2.21 9.73
C ALA A 311 -30.55 -1.74 10.36
N ALA A 312 -30.99 -2.42 11.42
CA ALA A 312 -32.19 -2.02 12.16
C ALA A 312 -32.04 -0.65 12.86
N TYR A 313 -30.89 -0.39 13.50
CA TYR A 313 -30.64 0.87 14.20
C TYR A 313 -30.67 2.09 13.26
N TYR A 314 -30.03 1.97 12.10
CA TYR A 314 -29.96 3.02 11.08
C TYR A 314 -31.12 3.00 10.07
N ARG A 315 -32.05 2.03 10.18
CA ARG A 315 -33.16 1.81 9.22
C ARG A 315 -32.67 1.70 7.77
N LEU A 316 -31.59 0.95 7.58
CA LEU A 316 -30.97 0.78 6.27
C LEU A 316 -31.87 -0.02 5.33
N SER A 317 -31.85 0.36 4.06
CA SER A 317 -32.34 -0.45 2.95
C SER A 317 -31.26 -1.39 2.44
N ASN A 318 -29.99 -0.95 2.47
CA ASN A 318 -28.84 -1.73 2.01
C ASN A 318 -27.68 -1.65 3.01
N LEU A 319 -27.04 -2.79 3.29
CA LEU A 319 -25.81 -2.84 4.07
C LEU A 319 -24.82 -3.78 3.38
N VAL A 320 -23.63 -3.27 3.10
CA VAL A 320 -22.54 -4.06 2.54
C VAL A 320 -21.47 -4.25 3.59
N VAL A 321 -21.15 -5.50 3.90
CA VAL A 321 -20.05 -5.84 4.81
C VAL A 321 -18.86 -6.34 4.01
N MET A 322 -17.71 -5.66 4.15
CA MET A 322 -16.47 -6.00 3.49
C MET A 322 -15.48 -6.69 4.43
N THR A 323 -14.76 -7.68 3.92
CA THR A 323 -13.57 -8.25 4.57
C THR A 323 -12.32 -7.40 4.30
N GLU A 324 -11.20 -7.69 4.95
CA GLU A 324 -9.89 -7.06 4.66
C GLU A 324 -9.38 -7.30 3.23
N LYS A 325 -9.91 -8.31 2.54
CA LYS A 325 -9.65 -8.59 1.11
C LYS A 325 -10.73 -8.01 0.20
N TYR A 326 -11.59 -7.15 0.75
CA TYR A 326 -12.71 -6.50 0.07
C TYR A 326 -13.77 -7.46 -0.48
N LYS A 327 -13.80 -8.73 -0.05
CA LYS A 327 -14.95 -9.62 -0.35
C LYS A 327 -16.18 -9.09 0.37
N CYS A 328 -17.28 -8.97 -0.38
CA CYS A 328 -18.50 -8.30 0.04
C CYS A 328 -19.59 -9.31 0.41
N THR A 329 -20.32 -9.01 1.48
CA THR A 329 -21.62 -9.63 1.77
C THR A 329 -22.66 -8.52 1.72
N VAL A 330 -23.71 -8.70 0.93
CA VAL A 330 -24.74 -7.70 0.69
C VAL A 330 -26.00 -8.12 1.42
N TYR A 331 -26.51 -7.23 2.25
CA TYR A 331 -27.77 -7.38 2.95
C TYR A 331 -28.76 -6.32 2.48
N LYS A 332 -30.03 -6.69 2.35
CA LYS A 332 -31.09 -5.82 1.85
C LYS A 332 -32.38 -5.99 2.65
N GLU A 333 -33.11 -4.90 2.84
CA GLU A 333 -34.46 -4.92 3.42
C GLU A 333 -35.46 -5.52 2.42
N GLN A 334 -36.13 -6.60 2.80
CA GLN A 334 -37.19 -7.28 2.04
C GLN A 334 -38.34 -7.63 2.99
N ASP A 335 -39.57 -7.24 2.64
CA ASP A 335 -40.79 -7.55 3.40
C ASP A 335 -40.73 -7.23 4.92
N GLY A 336 -39.94 -6.23 5.30
CA GLY A 336 -39.74 -5.81 6.69
C GLY A 336 -38.69 -6.62 7.47
N ASP A 337 -38.01 -7.56 6.84
CA ASP A 337 -36.82 -8.23 7.36
C ASP A 337 -35.56 -7.84 6.56
N PHE A 338 -34.39 -8.10 7.11
CA PHE A 338 -33.11 -7.73 6.50
C PHE A 338 -32.33 -8.99 6.12
N GLU A 339 -32.35 -9.33 4.83
CA GLU A 339 -31.87 -10.60 4.32
C GLU A 339 -30.49 -10.50 3.66
N GLU A 340 -29.73 -11.59 3.73
CA GLU A 340 -28.46 -11.73 3.02
C GLU A 340 -28.73 -12.15 1.58
N ILE A 341 -28.58 -11.22 0.62
CA ILE A 341 -28.89 -11.47 -0.79
C ILE A 341 -27.66 -11.92 -1.60
N ALA A 342 -26.44 -11.63 -1.12
CA ALA A 342 -25.21 -12.07 -1.75
C ALA A 342 -24.06 -12.19 -0.75
N LYS A 343 -23.10 -13.09 -1.02
CA LYS A 343 -21.95 -13.34 -0.14
C LYS A 343 -20.70 -13.65 -0.93
N ASN A 344 -19.55 -13.19 -0.41
CA ASN A 344 -18.22 -13.39 -0.99
C ASN A 344 -18.08 -12.79 -2.39
N GLU A 345 -18.82 -11.72 -2.66
CA GLU A 345 -18.82 -11.03 -3.93
C GLU A 345 -17.60 -10.13 -4.11
N LYS A 346 -17.22 -9.92 -5.37
CA LYS A 346 -16.21 -8.91 -5.71
C LYS A 346 -16.82 -7.52 -5.60
N PRO A 347 -16.07 -6.50 -5.12
CA PRO A 347 -16.58 -5.13 -5.01
C PRO A 347 -17.26 -4.63 -6.28
N LYS A 348 -16.67 -4.90 -7.45
CA LYS A 348 -17.18 -4.42 -8.73
C LYS A 348 -18.61 -4.88 -9.08
N ASN A 349 -19.13 -5.93 -8.46
CA ASN A 349 -20.48 -6.46 -8.72
C ASN A 349 -21.53 -5.89 -7.76
N VAL A 350 -21.12 -5.23 -6.67
CA VAL A 350 -22.01 -4.94 -5.53
C VAL A 350 -23.16 -4.01 -5.90
N VAL A 351 -22.88 -2.94 -6.64
CA VAL A 351 -23.91 -1.96 -7.03
C VAL A 351 -24.93 -2.60 -7.98
N ASP A 352 -24.47 -3.38 -8.96
CA ASP A 352 -25.36 -4.12 -9.86
C ASP A 352 -26.28 -5.09 -9.09
N ILE A 353 -25.74 -5.80 -8.10
CA ILE A 353 -26.52 -6.70 -7.24
C ILE A 353 -27.57 -5.91 -6.46
N ILE A 354 -27.23 -4.78 -5.87
CA ILE A 354 -28.20 -3.97 -5.10
C ILE A 354 -29.35 -3.51 -6.01
N ASN A 355 -29.03 -3.03 -7.21
CA ASN A 355 -29.99 -2.48 -8.18
C ASN A 355 -30.90 -3.57 -8.79
N GLN A 356 -30.41 -4.80 -8.97
CA GLN A 356 -31.23 -5.91 -9.49
C GLN A 356 -32.45 -6.23 -8.62
N TYR A 357 -32.35 -5.96 -7.31
CA TYR A 357 -33.42 -6.20 -6.34
C TYR A 357 -34.24 -4.93 -6.04
N GLU A 358 -34.15 -3.88 -6.84
CA GLU A 358 -35.02 -2.68 -6.72
C GLU A 358 -36.30 -2.76 -7.57
N ASN A 359 -36.49 -3.85 -8.33
CA ASN A 359 -37.68 -4.10 -9.16
C ASN A 359 -38.66 -5.07 -8.54
#